data_AF-A0AAD9Z261-F1
#
_entry.id   AF-A0AAD9Z261-F1
#
_cell.length_a   1.000
_cell.length_b   1.000
_cell.length_c   1.000
_cell.angle_alpha   90.00
_cell.angle_beta   90.00
_cell.angle_gamma   90.00
#
_symmetry.space_group_name_H-M   'P 1'
#
loop_
_entity.id
_entity.type
_entity.pdbx_description
1 polymer ?
#
loop_
_entity_poly.entity_id
_entity_poly.type
_entity_poly.pdbx_seq_one_letter_code
_entity_poly.pdbx_strand_id
1 'polypeptide(L)'
;MAIKPTPSTTTPHPPTFPAHTFAKLAPPTYLTAHLTSKGGPIRPSGRSPTQFRTPTCHAGSLTHAHGSAVVRCGDTAVVCGVRGEILRAEDVADYRPKAVEEEERVDMEMHSFQKVTKEKREDSEEMACLGLLVPNLELATGCSPTHLPGGPPSTLAQTLSQRILTLLHTSNLLSIHDLRIWFRPPASPPTRQGQEHEVMGEEEEMAKAEVKAFWVLYIDILFISLDGNPFDAACLALLAALRNTRLPRAWYDADRELVLCSDDPAESKQLHLYDMPVPLSFGVFEGDEEAKGKKWILADMDGFEEGLCRENITIVVGEEKRVVRIEKDGGGSFGGRDMRGLVELAGQRRMEWIMILRNGLP
;
A
#
# COMPACT_ATOMS: atom_id res chain seq x y z
N MET A 1 -10.52 -18.39 -80.28
CA MET A 1 -10.03 -17.50 -79.21
C MET A 1 -11.04 -17.52 -78.08
N ALA A 2 -10.80 -18.32 -77.04
CA ALA A 2 -11.65 -18.34 -75.85
C ALA A 2 -11.11 -17.34 -74.84
N ILE A 3 -11.90 -16.31 -74.54
CA ILE A 3 -11.58 -15.29 -73.53
C ILE A 3 -11.76 -15.95 -72.16
N LYS A 4 -10.65 -16.21 -71.45
CA LYS A 4 -10.69 -16.61 -70.04
C LYS A 4 -11.20 -15.42 -69.21
N PRO A 5 -12.23 -15.60 -68.36
CA PRO A 5 -12.64 -14.54 -67.44
C PRO A 5 -11.56 -14.35 -66.38
N THR A 6 -11.03 -13.13 -66.29
CA THR A 6 -10.18 -12.67 -65.19
C THR A 6 -10.96 -12.72 -63.87
N PRO A 7 -10.47 -13.37 -62.81
CA PRO A 7 -11.12 -13.31 -61.52
C PRO A 7 -10.99 -11.89 -60.97
N SER A 8 -12.09 -11.17 -60.87
CA SER A 8 -12.17 -9.95 -60.09
C SER A 8 -12.00 -10.31 -58.62
N THR A 9 -10.79 -10.12 -58.09
CA THR A 9 -10.53 -10.21 -56.64
C THR A 9 -11.21 -9.00 -55.98
N THR A 10 -12.49 -9.14 -55.64
CA THR A 10 -13.18 -8.22 -54.74
C THR A 10 -12.57 -8.41 -53.36
N THR A 11 -11.67 -7.51 -52.97
CA THR A 11 -11.19 -7.45 -51.58
C THR A 11 -12.40 -7.23 -50.68
N PRO A 12 -12.71 -8.14 -49.75
CA PRO A 12 -13.82 -7.94 -48.83
C PRO A 12 -13.54 -6.70 -47.99
N HIS A 13 -14.43 -5.71 -48.03
CA HIS A 13 -14.36 -4.59 -47.11
C HIS A 13 -14.72 -5.13 -45.71
N PRO A 14 -13.86 -4.91 -44.70
CA PRO A 14 -14.16 -5.35 -43.35
C PRO A 14 -15.43 -4.63 -42.86
N PRO A 15 -16.35 -5.34 -42.18
CA PRO A 15 -17.56 -4.73 -41.63
C PRO A 15 -17.19 -3.60 -40.67
N THR A 16 -17.81 -2.43 -40.86
CA THR A 16 -17.59 -1.27 -40.00
C THR A 16 -18.60 -1.30 -38.86
N PHE A 17 -18.11 -1.34 -37.62
CA PHE A 17 -18.95 -1.32 -36.43
C PHE A 17 -18.78 0.00 -35.66
N PRO A 18 -19.81 0.44 -34.91
CA PRO A 18 -19.63 1.46 -33.88
C PRO A 18 -18.59 1.01 -32.85
N ALA A 19 -17.82 1.97 -32.30
CA ALA A 19 -16.70 1.68 -31.39
C ALA A 19 -17.10 0.79 -30.20
N HIS A 20 -18.23 1.08 -29.55
CA HIS A 20 -18.72 0.31 -28.40
C HIS A 20 -19.11 -1.14 -28.74
N THR A 21 -19.58 -1.38 -29.98
CA THR A 21 -19.91 -2.73 -30.45
C THR A 21 -18.64 -3.48 -30.81
N PHE A 22 -17.69 -2.80 -31.47
CA PHE A 22 -16.41 -3.39 -31.83
C PHE A 22 -15.59 -3.80 -30.59
N ALA A 23 -15.57 -2.94 -29.57
CA ALA A 23 -14.91 -3.23 -28.29
C ALA A 23 -15.45 -4.49 -27.60
N LYS A 24 -16.74 -4.83 -27.79
CA LYS A 24 -17.36 -6.04 -27.23
C LYS A 24 -17.15 -7.28 -28.11
N LEU A 25 -17.15 -7.12 -29.43
CA LEU A 25 -17.03 -8.23 -30.37
C LEU A 25 -15.59 -8.73 -30.51
N ALA A 26 -14.62 -7.83 -30.59
CA ALA A 26 -13.21 -8.16 -30.74
C ALA A 26 -12.33 -7.22 -29.87
N PRO A 27 -12.32 -7.42 -28.54
CA PRO A 27 -11.59 -6.57 -27.61
C PRO A 27 -10.08 -6.40 -27.92
N PRO A 28 -9.29 -7.47 -28.21
CA PRO A 28 -7.86 -7.32 -28.50
C PRO A 28 -7.60 -6.52 -29.77
N THR A 29 -8.38 -6.77 -30.81
CA THR A 29 -8.26 -6.06 -32.10
C THR A 29 -8.67 -4.60 -31.95
N TYR A 30 -9.70 -4.31 -31.14
CA TYR A 30 -10.11 -2.95 -30.80
C TYR A 30 -8.97 -2.15 -30.13
N LEU A 31 -8.30 -2.74 -29.14
CA LEU A 31 -7.17 -2.09 -28.46
C LEU A 31 -5.97 -1.93 -29.41
N THR A 32 -5.67 -2.96 -30.20
CA THR A 32 -4.60 -2.93 -31.21
C THR A 32 -4.82 -1.81 -32.24
N ALA A 33 -6.05 -1.60 -32.71
CA ALA A 33 -6.40 -0.54 -33.67
C ALA A 33 -6.12 0.87 -33.11
N HIS A 34 -6.37 1.10 -31.81
CA HIS A 34 -6.06 2.38 -31.17
C HIS A 34 -4.55 2.58 -30.98
N LEU A 35 -3.83 1.53 -30.56
CA LEU A 35 -2.39 1.57 -30.33
C LEU A 35 -1.54 1.64 -31.61
N THR A 36 -2.12 1.27 -32.76
CA THR A 36 -1.48 1.33 -34.09
C THR A 36 -1.92 2.54 -34.92
N SER A 37 -2.72 3.45 -34.33
CA SER A 37 -3.23 4.64 -35.02
C SER A 37 -2.10 5.50 -35.64
N LYS A 38 -2.38 6.10 -36.80
CA LYS A 38 -1.41 6.90 -37.58
C LYS A 38 -0.89 8.13 -36.82
N GLY A 39 -1.61 8.61 -35.82
CA GLY A 39 -1.23 9.72 -34.95
C GLY A 39 -0.31 9.34 -33.79
N GLY A 40 0.09 8.07 -33.68
CA GLY A 40 0.82 7.52 -32.54
C GLY A 40 -0.06 6.62 -31.67
N PRO A 41 0.55 5.85 -30.75
CA PRO A 41 -0.19 4.94 -29.90
C PRO A 41 -1.06 5.73 -28.93
N ILE A 42 -2.38 5.59 -29.04
CA ILE A 42 -3.35 6.17 -28.11
C ILE A 42 -4.20 5.05 -27.54
N ARG A 43 -4.63 5.18 -26.29
CA ARG A 43 -5.55 4.23 -25.64
C ARG A 43 -7.00 4.57 -26.00
N PRO A 44 -7.95 3.63 -25.84
CA PRO A 44 -9.37 3.91 -25.99
C PRO A 44 -9.87 5.07 -25.11
N SER A 45 -9.24 5.29 -23.95
CA SER A 45 -9.51 6.41 -23.05
C SER A 45 -8.96 7.76 -23.52
N GLY A 46 -8.26 7.82 -24.66
CA GLY A 46 -7.59 9.03 -25.17
C GLY A 46 -6.24 9.33 -24.51
N ARG A 47 -5.83 8.53 -23.52
CA ARG A 47 -4.53 8.65 -22.84
C ARG A 47 -3.38 8.09 -23.68
N SER A 48 -2.16 8.55 -23.44
CA SER A 48 -0.96 7.86 -23.96
C SER A 48 -0.74 6.52 -23.21
N PRO A 49 0.06 5.59 -23.77
CA PRO A 49 0.34 4.30 -23.16
C PRO A 49 0.89 4.41 -21.73
N THR A 50 1.79 5.37 -21.48
CA THR A 50 2.46 5.57 -20.19
C THR A 50 1.81 6.64 -19.32
N GLN A 51 0.65 7.17 -19.70
CA GLN A 51 -0.03 8.24 -18.96
C GLN A 51 -0.94 7.68 -17.86
N PHE A 52 -0.69 8.14 -16.64
CA PHE A 52 -1.49 7.81 -15.45
C PHE A 52 -2.70 8.73 -15.29
N ARG A 53 -3.76 8.25 -14.64
CA ARG A 53 -4.86 9.09 -14.14
C ARG A 53 -4.37 9.96 -12.99
N THR A 54 -4.76 11.24 -12.92
CA THR A 54 -4.46 12.05 -11.73
C THR A 54 -5.45 11.71 -10.61
N PRO A 55 -4.99 11.18 -9.46
CA PRO A 55 -5.88 10.82 -8.38
C PRO A 55 -6.27 12.04 -7.56
N THR A 56 -7.50 12.06 -7.05
CA THR A 56 -7.92 12.99 -6.01
C THR A 56 -7.92 12.26 -4.66
N CYS A 57 -7.49 12.94 -3.61
CA CYS A 57 -7.37 12.37 -2.27
C CYS A 57 -7.92 13.35 -1.24
N HIS A 58 -8.80 12.85 -0.37
CA HIS A 58 -9.36 13.58 0.75
C HIS A 58 -9.08 12.80 2.02
N ALA A 59 -8.16 13.29 2.85
CA ALA A 59 -7.89 12.70 4.15
C ALA A 59 -8.95 13.12 5.19
N GLY A 60 -9.18 12.29 6.21
CA GLY A 60 -10.07 12.60 7.34
C GLY A 60 -11.56 12.62 7.00
N SER A 61 -12.00 11.89 5.98
CA SER A 61 -13.40 11.91 5.54
C SER A 61 -14.38 11.15 6.46
N LEU A 62 -13.88 10.22 7.28
CA LEU A 62 -14.67 9.45 8.25
C LEU A 62 -14.39 9.96 9.67
N THR A 63 -15.44 10.32 10.40
CA THR A 63 -15.36 10.94 11.73
C THR A 63 -15.07 9.97 12.87
N HIS A 64 -15.52 8.72 12.77
CA HIS A 64 -15.36 7.71 13.81
C HIS A 64 -14.07 6.89 13.68
N ALA A 65 -13.33 7.05 12.58
CA ALA A 65 -12.06 6.36 12.37
C ALA A 65 -10.91 7.22 12.92
N HIS A 66 -9.88 6.57 13.49
CA HIS A 66 -8.68 7.26 13.99
C HIS A 66 -7.88 7.90 12.84
N GLY A 67 -7.94 7.28 11.66
CA GLY A 67 -7.50 7.86 10.40
C GLY A 67 -8.41 7.38 9.28
N SER A 68 -8.55 8.18 8.23
CA SER A 68 -9.35 7.80 7.08
C SER A 68 -8.93 8.58 5.85
N ALA A 69 -9.24 8.05 4.67
CA ALA A 69 -9.10 8.75 3.42
C ALA A 69 -10.07 8.22 2.37
N VAL A 70 -10.49 9.11 1.47
CA VAL A 70 -11.23 8.77 0.25
C VAL A 70 -10.37 9.16 -0.94
N VAL A 71 -10.12 8.20 -1.81
CA VAL A 71 -9.30 8.38 -3.00
C VAL A 71 -10.10 8.02 -4.24
N ARG A 72 -9.96 8.82 -5.29
CA ARG A 72 -10.53 8.55 -6.60
C ARG A 72 -9.46 8.62 -7.68
N CYS A 73 -9.27 7.52 -8.38
CA CYS A 73 -8.36 7.37 -9.52
C CYS A 73 -9.20 7.19 -10.79
N GLY A 74 -9.64 8.28 -11.41
CA GLY A 74 -10.61 8.21 -12.51
C GLY A 74 -11.96 7.67 -12.04
N ASP A 75 -12.36 6.49 -12.50
CA ASP A 75 -13.61 5.83 -12.09
C ASP A 75 -13.42 4.78 -10.99
N THR A 76 -12.18 4.49 -10.60
CA THR A 76 -11.90 3.69 -9.41
C THR A 76 -11.97 4.58 -8.17
N ALA A 77 -12.84 4.27 -7.22
CA ALA A 77 -13.03 5.01 -5.98
C ALA A 77 -12.89 4.07 -4.77
N VAL A 78 -12.04 4.47 -3.81
CA VAL A 78 -11.66 3.67 -2.65
C VAL A 78 -11.76 4.50 -1.39
N VAL A 79 -12.30 3.92 -0.33
CA VAL A 79 -12.31 4.47 1.02
C VAL A 79 -11.42 3.61 1.90
N CYS A 80 -10.55 4.23 2.67
CA CYS A 80 -9.77 3.54 3.69
C CYS A 80 -10.06 4.14 5.06
N GLY A 81 -10.31 3.28 6.06
CA GLY A 81 -10.45 3.62 7.45
C GLY A 81 -9.41 2.87 8.29
N VAL A 82 -8.85 3.55 9.29
CA VAL A 82 -7.90 2.97 10.24
C VAL A 82 -8.50 3.08 11.64
N ARG A 83 -8.55 1.95 12.34
CA ARG A 83 -9.01 1.83 13.72
C ARG A 83 -7.91 1.22 14.57
N GLY A 84 -7.55 1.93 15.65
CA GLY A 84 -6.66 1.39 16.68
C GLY A 84 -7.45 0.62 17.74
N GLU A 85 -6.95 -0.54 18.12
CA GLU A 85 -7.37 -1.30 19.29
C GLU A 85 -6.14 -1.64 20.15
N ILE A 86 -6.36 -2.00 21.42
CA ILE A 86 -5.28 -2.31 22.36
C ILE A 86 -5.19 -3.83 22.53
N LEU A 87 -4.00 -4.37 22.28
CA LEU A 87 -3.62 -5.75 22.58
C LEU A 87 -2.71 -5.74 23.80
N ARG A 88 -3.09 -6.45 24.86
CA ARG A 88 -2.25 -6.52 26.06
C ARG A 88 -1.10 -7.48 25.83
N ALA A 89 0.07 -7.16 26.38
CA ALA A 89 1.25 -8.01 26.24
C ALA A 89 1.04 -9.40 26.88
N GLU A 90 0.19 -9.50 27.89
CA GLU A 90 -0.19 -10.77 28.55
C GLU A 90 -1.03 -11.70 27.67
N ASP A 91 -1.79 -11.14 26.72
CA ASP A 91 -2.65 -11.92 25.81
C ASP A 91 -1.86 -12.49 24.63
N VAL A 92 -0.60 -12.05 24.45
CA VAL A 92 0.26 -12.52 23.36
C VAL A 92 0.97 -13.80 23.79
N ALA A 93 0.64 -14.90 23.10
CA ALA A 93 1.34 -16.16 23.27
C ALA A 93 2.84 -16.01 23.01
N ASP A 94 3.68 -16.55 23.90
CA ASP A 94 5.14 -16.53 23.82
C ASP A 94 5.81 -15.14 23.83
N TYR A 95 5.08 -14.07 24.17
CA TYR A 95 5.70 -12.75 24.33
C TYR A 95 6.61 -12.72 25.55
N ARG A 96 7.90 -12.46 25.31
CA ARG A 96 8.86 -12.17 26.38
C ARG A 96 9.12 -10.66 26.36
N PRO A 97 8.85 -9.94 27.46
CA PRO A 97 9.18 -8.53 27.54
C PRO A 97 10.69 -8.39 27.35
N LYS A 98 11.09 -7.78 26.24
CA LYS A 98 12.46 -7.29 26.08
C LYS A 98 12.57 -6.10 27.03
N ALA A 99 13.34 -6.23 28.12
CA ALA A 99 13.73 -5.08 28.91
C ALA A 99 14.59 -4.20 28.00
N VAL A 100 14.02 -3.10 27.52
CA VAL A 100 14.75 -2.14 26.68
C VAL A 100 15.42 -1.17 27.64
N GLU A 101 16.75 -1.21 27.67
CA GLU A 101 17.53 -0.16 28.32
C GLU A 101 17.34 1.12 27.52
N GLU A 102 16.94 2.20 28.19
CA GLU A 102 16.82 3.53 27.58
C GLU A 102 18.21 4.15 27.36
N GLU A 103 19.03 3.52 26.54
CA GLU A 103 20.22 4.11 25.92
C GLU A 103 20.16 3.65 24.46
N GLU A 104 19.81 4.48 23.47
CA GLU A 104 20.57 5.61 22.95
C GLU A 104 19.59 6.64 22.33
N ARG A 105 19.31 7.73 23.05
CA ARG A 105 18.86 9.00 22.47
C ARG A 105 20.00 10.02 22.61
N VAL A 106 21.18 9.69 22.10
CA VAL A 106 22.27 10.65 21.97
C VAL A 106 23.02 10.32 20.66
N ASP A 107 22.99 11.31 19.76
CA ASP A 107 23.83 11.51 18.58
C ASP A 107 23.73 10.50 17.42
N MET A 108 22.89 10.88 16.45
CA MET A 108 23.03 10.49 15.05
C MET A 108 24.36 10.98 14.48
N GLU A 109 25.48 10.32 14.79
CA GLU A 109 26.70 10.42 14.00
C GLU A 109 27.21 9.03 13.59
N MET A 110 27.01 8.77 12.30
CA MET A 110 27.90 7.99 11.44
C MET A 110 28.35 6.58 11.90
N HIS A 111 27.45 5.75 12.44
CA HIS A 111 27.71 4.33 12.65
C HIS A 111 26.84 3.40 11.79
N SER A 112 27.47 2.84 10.75
CA SER A 112 27.09 1.66 9.95
C SER A 112 25.64 1.55 9.46
N PHE A 113 25.43 1.84 8.17
CA PHE A 113 24.22 1.50 7.41
C PHE A 113 23.70 0.06 7.68
N GLN A 114 24.61 -0.88 7.95
CA GLN A 114 24.29 -2.28 8.27
C GLN A 114 23.51 -2.46 9.59
N LYS A 115 23.81 -1.70 10.65
CA LYS A 115 23.15 -1.81 11.98
C LYS A 115 21.69 -1.32 11.90
N VAL A 116 21.49 -0.15 11.29
CA VAL A 116 20.16 0.43 11.06
C VAL A 116 19.26 -0.47 10.21
N THR A 117 19.81 -1.11 9.17
CA THR A 117 19.02 -2.05 8.35
C THR A 117 18.65 -3.33 9.08
N LYS A 118 19.46 -3.77 10.05
CA LYS A 118 19.22 -4.98 10.82
C LYS A 118 18.12 -4.75 11.87
N GLU A 119 18.21 -3.64 12.61
CA GLU A 119 17.19 -3.27 13.62
C GLU A 119 15.81 -3.06 12.98
N LYS A 120 15.73 -2.33 11.86
CA LYS A 120 14.46 -2.16 11.14
C LYS A 120 13.83 -3.48 10.67
N ARG A 121 14.66 -4.48 10.37
CA ARG A 121 14.19 -5.80 9.94
C ARG A 121 13.65 -6.60 11.13
N GLU A 122 14.35 -6.59 12.25
CA GLU A 122 13.91 -7.23 13.49
C GLU A 122 12.57 -6.63 13.99
N ASP A 123 12.43 -5.30 13.92
CA ASP A 123 11.19 -4.60 14.26
C ASP A 123 10.02 -5.02 13.39
N SER A 124 10.23 -5.15 12.07
CA SER A 124 9.17 -5.60 11.17
C SER A 124 8.80 -7.07 11.38
N GLU A 125 9.77 -7.92 11.69
CA GLU A 125 9.52 -9.34 11.99
C GLU A 125 8.73 -9.48 13.29
N GLU A 126 9.08 -8.71 14.33
CA GLU A 126 8.32 -8.66 15.60
C GLU A 126 6.89 -8.15 15.38
N MET A 127 6.72 -7.05 14.63
CA MET A 127 5.40 -6.50 14.31
C MET A 127 4.51 -7.50 13.54
N ALA A 128 5.12 -8.30 12.65
CA ALA A 128 4.42 -9.38 11.93
C ALA A 128 4.04 -10.54 12.86
N CYS A 129 4.95 -10.99 13.73
CA CYS A 129 4.68 -12.05 14.71
C CYS A 129 3.56 -11.67 15.68
N LEU A 130 3.50 -10.40 16.09
CA LEU A 130 2.47 -9.88 16.98
C LEU A 130 1.13 -9.60 16.27
N GLY A 131 1.08 -9.62 14.94
CA GLY A 131 -0.14 -9.35 14.17
C GLY A 131 -0.70 -7.93 14.36
N LEU A 132 0.17 -6.94 14.58
CA LEU A 132 -0.27 -5.57 14.93
C LEU A 132 -0.95 -4.83 13.77
N LEU A 133 -0.77 -5.29 12.52
CA LEU A 133 -1.36 -4.67 11.34
C LEU A 133 -2.32 -5.66 10.68
N VAL A 134 -3.59 -5.28 10.60
CA VAL A 134 -4.66 -6.13 10.07
C VAL A 134 -5.36 -5.40 8.92
N PRO A 135 -4.84 -5.50 7.69
CA PRO A 135 -5.53 -4.97 6.52
C PRO A 135 -6.66 -5.91 6.11
N ASN A 136 -7.81 -5.31 5.84
CA ASN A 136 -8.98 -5.95 5.29
C ASN A 136 -9.38 -5.20 4.01
N LEU A 137 -9.74 -5.94 2.96
CA LEU A 137 -10.09 -5.36 1.68
C LEU A 137 -11.42 -5.94 1.19
N GLU A 138 -12.42 -5.08 1.07
CA GLU A 138 -13.75 -5.43 0.59
C GLU A 138 -14.00 -4.97 -0.84
N LEU A 139 -14.31 -5.95 -1.70
CA LEU A 139 -14.81 -5.74 -3.05
C LEU A 139 -16.31 -6.07 -3.19
N ALA A 140 -16.90 -6.79 -2.23
CA ALA A 140 -18.30 -7.24 -2.25
C ALA A 140 -19.28 -6.12 -1.87
N THR A 141 -19.12 -4.96 -2.49
CA THR A 141 -19.89 -3.73 -2.28
C THR A 141 -20.80 -3.39 -3.46
N GLY A 142 -20.72 -4.16 -4.55
CA GLY A 142 -21.29 -3.77 -5.84
C GLY A 142 -20.38 -2.83 -6.65
N CYS A 143 -19.08 -2.77 -6.34
CA CYS A 143 -18.14 -1.87 -7.02
C CYS A 143 -17.91 -2.17 -8.51
N SER A 144 -18.25 -3.37 -8.95
CA SER A 144 -18.17 -3.82 -10.35
C SER A 144 -19.23 -4.91 -10.58
N PRO A 145 -19.75 -5.09 -11.81
CA PRO A 145 -20.73 -6.14 -12.10
C PRO A 145 -20.27 -7.56 -11.73
N THR A 146 -18.96 -7.79 -11.68
CA THR A 146 -18.36 -9.07 -11.28
C THR A 146 -18.38 -9.29 -9.76
N HIS A 147 -18.47 -8.22 -8.97
CA HIS A 147 -18.40 -8.24 -7.51
C HIS A 147 -19.76 -7.90 -6.90
N LEU A 148 -20.62 -8.92 -6.78
CA LEU A 148 -21.93 -8.78 -6.18
C LEU A 148 -21.85 -8.55 -4.66
N PRO A 149 -22.76 -7.75 -4.09
CA PRO A 149 -22.77 -7.48 -2.66
C PRO A 149 -23.14 -8.72 -1.84
N GLY A 150 -22.52 -8.85 -0.66
CA GLY A 150 -22.83 -9.92 0.30
C GLY A 150 -22.26 -11.30 -0.06
N GLY A 151 -21.43 -11.40 -1.10
CA GLY A 151 -20.68 -12.61 -1.40
C GLY A 151 -19.48 -12.82 -0.47
N PRO A 152 -18.94 -14.05 -0.38
CA PRO A 152 -17.67 -14.30 0.30
C PRO A 152 -16.51 -13.52 -0.36
N PRO A 153 -15.39 -13.30 0.35
CA PRO A 153 -14.26 -12.55 -0.20
C PRO A 153 -13.70 -13.25 -1.44
N SER A 154 -13.63 -12.52 -2.55
CA SER A 154 -13.11 -13.05 -3.81
C SER A 154 -11.61 -13.37 -3.74
N THR A 155 -11.11 -14.20 -4.65
CA THR A 155 -9.67 -14.48 -4.77
C THR A 155 -8.87 -13.19 -4.98
N LEU A 156 -9.41 -12.25 -5.75
CA LEU A 156 -8.81 -10.93 -5.95
C LEU A 156 -8.71 -10.17 -4.62
N ALA A 157 -9.79 -10.12 -3.83
CA ALA A 157 -9.80 -9.43 -2.54
C ALA A 157 -8.78 -10.02 -1.56
N GLN A 158 -8.73 -11.35 -1.45
CA GLN A 158 -7.78 -12.05 -0.58
C GLN A 158 -6.32 -11.82 -1.03
N THR A 159 -6.07 -11.87 -2.34
CA THR A 159 -4.73 -11.64 -2.90
C THR A 159 -4.27 -10.20 -2.67
N LEU A 160 -5.15 -9.22 -2.91
CA LEU A 160 -4.83 -7.81 -2.69
C LEU A 160 -4.60 -7.50 -1.21
N SER A 161 -5.42 -8.04 -0.32
CA SER A 161 -5.21 -7.89 1.13
C SER A 161 -3.85 -8.44 1.55
N GLN A 162 -3.49 -9.66 1.09
CA GLN A 162 -2.18 -10.24 1.40
C GLN A 162 -1.02 -9.45 0.79
N ARG A 163 -1.18 -8.92 -0.43
CA ARG A 163 -0.16 -8.05 -1.06
C ARG A 163 0.05 -6.77 -0.25
N ILE A 164 -1.02 -6.15 0.24
CA ILE A 164 -0.97 -4.95 1.10
C ILE A 164 -0.32 -5.28 2.45
N LEU A 165 -0.69 -6.38 3.10
CA LEU A 165 -0.05 -6.82 4.34
C LEU A 165 1.46 -7.01 4.16
N THR A 166 1.85 -7.70 3.09
CA THR A 166 3.26 -7.91 2.78
C THR A 166 3.98 -6.59 2.48
N LEU A 167 3.32 -5.65 1.80
CA LEU A 167 3.86 -4.30 1.56
C LEU A 167 4.09 -3.55 2.88
N LEU A 168 3.14 -3.59 3.81
CA LEU A 168 3.24 -2.92 5.10
C LEU A 168 4.46 -3.40 5.90
N HIS A 169 4.72 -4.70 5.93
CA HIS A 169 5.91 -5.26 6.59
C HIS A 169 7.20 -4.97 5.81
N THR A 170 7.22 -5.18 4.49
CA THR A 170 8.47 -5.02 3.71
C THR A 170 8.93 -3.57 3.54
N SER A 171 8.00 -2.61 3.64
CA SER A 171 8.30 -1.19 3.46
C SER A 171 8.82 -0.47 4.71
N ASN A 172 8.70 -1.08 5.89
CA ASN A 172 9.03 -0.44 7.18
C ASN A 172 8.35 0.94 7.34
N LEU A 173 7.10 1.03 6.89
CA LEU A 173 6.31 2.26 6.90
C LEU A 173 6.06 2.75 8.34
N LEU A 174 5.83 1.81 9.26
CA LEU A 174 5.59 2.04 10.68
C LEU A 174 6.71 1.42 11.51
N SER A 175 7.06 2.08 12.62
CA SER A 175 7.90 1.49 13.65
C SER A 175 7.03 0.89 14.74
N ILE A 176 7.40 -0.30 15.20
CA ILE A 176 6.80 -0.95 16.37
C ILE A 176 6.89 -0.07 17.63
N HIS A 177 7.91 0.79 17.73
CA HIS A 177 8.09 1.69 18.86
C HIS A 177 6.95 2.70 19.03
N ASP A 178 6.33 3.14 17.94
CA ASP A 178 5.19 4.06 17.99
C ASP A 178 3.88 3.35 18.40
N LEU A 179 3.83 2.02 18.31
CA LEU A 179 2.68 1.20 18.69
C LEU A 179 2.80 0.63 20.11
N ARG A 180 3.98 0.65 20.74
CA ARG A 180 4.20 0.15 22.10
C ARG A 180 3.64 1.12 23.14
N ILE A 181 2.92 0.56 24.13
CA ILE A 181 2.45 1.27 25.31
C ILE A 181 3.34 0.88 26.48
N TRP A 182 4.14 1.85 26.91
CA TRP A 182 5.16 1.70 27.94
C TRP A 182 4.59 1.99 29.32
N PHE A 183 5.08 1.25 30.31
CA PHE A 183 4.90 1.52 31.73
C PHE A 183 6.28 1.66 32.37
N ARG A 184 6.48 2.75 33.10
CA ARG A 184 7.64 2.92 33.97
C ARG A 184 7.16 2.77 35.42
N PRO A 185 7.55 1.69 36.12
CA PRO A 185 7.24 1.56 37.54
C PRO A 185 7.84 2.74 38.32
N PRO A 186 7.17 3.25 39.36
CA PRO A 186 7.81 4.20 40.27
C PRO A 186 9.05 3.55 40.88
N ALA A 187 10.13 4.32 41.03
CA ALA A 187 11.35 3.85 41.68
C ALA A 187 11.01 3.24 43.05
N SER A 188 11.58 2.08 43.35
CA SER A 188 11.42 1.46 44.66
C SER A 188 11.87 2.46 45.73
N PRO A 189 11.07 2.71 46.79
CA PRO A 189 11.52 3.55 47.88
C PRO A 189 12.75 2.87 48.53
N PRO A 190 13.75 3.64 49.00
CA PRO A 190 14.93 3.07 49.64
C PRO A 190 14.46 2.22 50.81
N THR A 191 14.90 0.97 50.83
CA THR A 191 14.57 0.02 51.89
C THR A 191 15.15 0.58 53.20
N ARG A 192 14.32 1.19 54.04
CA ARG A 192 14.67 1.49 55.44
C ARG A 192 14.70 0.18 56.23
N GLN A 193 15.78 -0.58 56.08
CA GLN A 193 16.23 -1.48 57.12
C GLN A 193 17.52 -0.91 57.69
N GLY A 194 17.48 -0.51 58.95
CA GLY A 194 18.62 0.05 59.64
C GLY A 194 19.74 -0.99 59.73
N GLN A 195 20.90 -0.65 59.18
CA GLN A 195 22.19 -0.79 59.84
C GLN A 195 23.19 0.09 59.11
N GLU A 196 23.82 0.96 59.89
CA GLU A 196 24.83 1.93 59.46
C GLU A 196 26.01 1.19 58.81
N HIS A 197 26.20 1.36 57.50
CA HIS A 197 27.50 1.21 56.87
C HIS A 197 27.58 2.13 55.65
N GLU A 198 28.31 3.23 55.81
CA GLU A 198 28.72 4.13 54.74
C GLU A 198 29.63 3.38 53.75
N VAL A 199 29.15 3.07 52.54
CA VAL A 199 29.99 2.93 51.34
C VAL A 199 29.23 3.42 50.11
N MET A 200 29.86 4.36 49.44
CA MET A 200 29.69 4.88 48.07
C MET A 200 28.61 4.31 47.13
N GLY A 201 27.93 5.26 46.46
CA GLY A 201 27.53 5.14 45.06
C GLY A 201 26.30 4.30 44.78
N GLU A 202 25.14 4.69 45.33
CA GLU A 202 23.86 4.17 44.88
C GLU A 202 23.47 4.91 43.60
N GLU A 203 23.83 4.36 42.44
CA GLU A 203 23.07 4.62 41.23
C GLU A 203 21.63 4.20 41.54
N GLU A 204 20.71 5.17 41.60
CA GLU A 204 19.29 4.89 41.67
C GLU A 204 18.95 3.95 40.51
N GLU A 205 18.74 2.66 40.77
CA GLU A 205 18.26 1.69 39.77
C GLU A 205 16.89 2.19 39.29
N MET A 206 16.89 3.02 38.25
CA MET A 206 15.66 3.41 37.57
C MET A 206 14.98 2.13 37.10
N ALA A 207 13.78 1.87 37.62
CA ALA A 207 12.99 0.70 37.25
C ALA A 207 12.84 0.66 35.72
N LYS A 208 13.25 -0.48 35.13
CA LYS A 208 13.28 -0.65 33.67
C LYS A 208 11.87 -0.47 33.09
N ALA A 209 11.78 0.30 32.00
CA ALA A 209 10.51 0.49 31.30
C ALA A 209 10.05 -0.84 30.67
N GLU A 210 8.82 -1.24 30.96
CA GLU A 210 8.23 -2.46 30.42
C GLU A 210 7.12 -2.13 29.43
N VAL A 211 7.03 -2.90 28.35
CA VAL A 211 5.89 -2.84 27.43
C VAL A 211 4.75 -3.64 28.02
N LYS A 212 3.61 -2.99 28.28
CA LYS A 212 2.41 -3.63 28.83
C LYS A 212 1.34 -3.90 27.78
N ALA A 213 1.34 -3.16 26.68
CA ALA A 213 0.37 -3.34 25.60
C ALA A 213 0.89 -2.77 24.27
N PHE A 214 0.17 -3.10 23.20
CA PHE A 214 0.43 -2.68 21.83
C PHE A 214 -0.84 -2.11 21.20
N TRP A 215 -0.66 -1.14 20.32
CA TRP A 215 -1.68 -0.72 19.38
C TRP A 215 -1.75 -1.69 18.20
N VAL A 216 -2.93 -2.26 17.97
CA VAL A 216 -3.28 -3.02 16.77
C VAL A 216 -4.05 -2.11 15.83
N LEU A 217 -3.60 -1.98 14.60
CA LEU A 217 -4.24 -1.17 13.56
C LEU A 217 -5.05 -2.08 12.64
N TYR A 218 -6.36 -1.99 12.75
CA TYR A 218 -7.29 -2.53 11.77
C TYR A 218 -7.45 -1.52 10.65
N ILE A 219 -7.18 -1.96 9.43
CA ILE A 219 -7.17 -1.11 8.25
C ILE A 219 -8.20 -1.67 7.29
N ASP A 220 -9.36 -1.03 7.22
CA ASP A 220 -10.44 -1.42 6.32
C ASP A 220 -10.35 -0.63 5.02
N ILE A 221 -10.25 -1.33 3.90
CA ILE A 221 -10.18 -0.76 2.55
C ILE A 221 -11.41 -1.22 1.77
N LEU A 222 -12.26 -0.26 1.43
CA LEU A 222 -13.54 -0.49 0.77
C LEU A 222 -13.52 0.11 -0.64
N PHE A 223 -13.80 -0.70 -1.66
CA PHE A 223 -13.98 -0.18 -3.01
C PHE A 223 -15.43 0.25 -3.22
N ILE A 224 -15.65 1.50 -3.62
CA ILE A 224 -16.98 2.00 -4.02
C ILE A 224 -17.21 1.71 -5.50
N SER A 225 -16.20 1.92 -6.32
CA SER A 225 -16.23 1.70 -7.76
C SER A 225 -14.87 1.17 -8.20
N LEU A 226 -14.86 0.18 -9.08
CA LEU A 226 -13.63 -0.45 -9.57
C LEU A 226 -13.62 -0.45 -11.10
N ASP A 227 -12.75 0.41 -11.66
CA ASP A 227 -12.46 0.50 -13.10
C ASP A 227 -10.93 0.37 -13.35
N GLY A 228 -10.42 -0.79 -12.95
CA GLY A 228 -9.02 -1.17 -13.13
C GLY A 228 -8.04 -0.56 -12.12
N ASN A 229 -6.84 -1.14 -12.10
CA ASN A 229 -5.73 -0.81 -11.20
C ASN A 229 -6.12 -0.75 -9.69
N PRO A 230 -6.68 -1.83 -9.12
CA PRO A 230 -7.13 -1.84 -7.73
C PRO A 230 -6.00 -1.67 -6.72
N PHE A 231 -4.84 -2.28 -6.96
CA PHE A 231 -3.74 -2.32 -5.99
C PHE A 231 -3.17 -0.93 -5.72
N ASP A 232 -2.91 -0.15 -6.77
CA ASP A 232 -2.37 1.20 -6.64
C ASP A 232 -3.37 2.12 -5.93
N ALA A 233 -4.65 2.07 -6.32
CA ALA A 233 -5.70 2.86 -5.69
C ALA A 233 -5.88 2.53 -4.20
N ALA A 234 -5.86 1.25 -3.82
CA ALA A 234 -5.91 0.81 -2.43
C ALA A 234 -4.71 1.31 -1.62
N CYS A 235 -3.50 1.22 -2.18
CA CYS A 235 -2.30 1.69 -1.48
C CYS A 235 -2.30 3.21 -1.31
N LEU A 236 -2.76 3.97 -2.31
CA LEU A 236 -2.89 5.43 -2.17
C LEU A 236 -3.86 5.80 -1.03
N ALA A 237 -5.01 5.13 -0.96
CA ALA A 237 -5.99 5.33 0.10
C ALA A 237 -5.43 4.95 1.48
N LEU A 238 -4.73 3.82 1.56
CA LEU A 238 -4.04 3.35 2.77
C LEU A 238 -3.02 4.37 3.28
N LEU A 239 -2.12 4.82 2.41
CA LEU A 239 -1.08 5.79 2.74
C LEU A 239 -1.67 7.12 3.22
N ALA A 240 -2.73 7.59 2.56
CA ALA A 240 -3.44 8.79 2.97
C ALA A 240 -4.12 8.62 4.33
N ALA A 241 -4.75 7.47 4.58
CA ALA A 241 -5.45 7.19 5.83
C ALA A 241 -4.47 7.07 7.00
N LEU A 242 -3.39 6.29 6.84
CA LEU A 242 -2.34 6.12 7.85
C LEU A 242 -1.65 7.44 8.21
N ARG A 243 -1.44 8.31 7.21
CA ARG A 243 -0.83 9.63 7.44
C ARG A 243 -1.72 10.52 8.29
N ASN A 244 -3.04 10.37 8.16
CA ASN A 244 -4.02 11.11 8.94
C ASN A 244 -4.39 10.40 10.27
N THR A 245 -3.83 9.22 10.56
CA THR A 245 -4.15 8.47 11.78
C THR A 245 -3.62 9.19 13.02
N ARG A 246 -4.54 9.46 13.95
CA ARG A 246 -4.24 9.96 15.29
C ARG A 246 -4.72 8.95 16.33
N LEU A 247 -3.80 8.46 17.14
CA LEU A 247 -4.10 7.53 18.22
C LEU A 247 -4.21 8.30 19.53
N PRO A 248 -5.23 8.05 20.36
CA PRO A 248 -5.33 8.68 21.67
C PRO A 248 -4.14 8.26 22.55
N ARG A 249 -3.78 9.12 23.51
CA ARG A 249 -2.75 8.78 24.48
C ARG A 249 -3.22 7.61 25.34
N ALA A 250 -2.52 6.49 25.23
CA ALA A 250 -2.74 5.32 26.08
C ALA A 250 -1.58 5.14 27.06
N TRP A 251 -1.90 4.75 28.30
CA TRP A 251 -0.92 4.42 29.33
C TRP A 251 -1.43 3.27 30.19
N TYR A 252 -0.52 2.55 30.82
CA TYR A 252 -0.87 1.51 31.79
C TYR A 252 -1.01 2.11 33.18
N ASP A 253 -2.13 1.82 33.84
CA ASP A 253 -2.39 2.15 35.23
C ASP A 253 -2.13 0.92 36.11
N ALA A 254 -1.11 1.01 36.98
CA ALA A 254 -0.70 -0.08 37.87
C ALA A 254 -1.70 -0.34 39.00
N ASP A 255 -2.45 0.67 39.44
CA ASP A 255 -3.40 0.50 40.54
C ASP A 255 -4.63 -0.28 40.08
N ARG A 256 -4.99 -0.13 38.80
CA ARG A 256 -6.14 -0.79 38.19
C ARG A 256 -5.78 -2.05 37.41
N GLU A 257 -4.51 -2.23 37.07
CA GLU A 257 -4.02 -3.26 36.16
C GLU A 257 -4.67 -3.20 34.76
N LEU A 258 -4.94 -1.98 34.27
CA LEU A 258 -5.64 -1.73 33.00
C LEU A 258 -4.89 -0.70 32.16
N VAL A 259 -5.00 -0.82 30.85
CA VAL A 259 -4.59 0.26 29.93
C VAL A 259 -5.75 1.26 29.82
N LEU A 260 -5.46 2.52 30.12
CA LEU A 260 -6.39 3.62 30.00
C LEU A 260 -6.05 4.46 28.75
N CYS A 261 -7.08 4.98 28.12
CA CYS A 261 -6.98 5.94 27.02
C CYS A 261 -7.50 7.30 27.47
N SER A 262 -6.83 8.35 27.02
CA SER A 262 -7.34 9.70 27.16
C SER A 262 -8.46 9.94 26.15
N ASP A 263 -9.56 10.53 26.60
CA ASP A 263 -10.67 10.96 25.75
C ASP A 263 -10.40 12.33 25.10
N ASP A 264 -9.35 13.05 25.51
CA ASP A 264 -9.02 14.37 24.97
C ASP A 264 -8.33 14.26 23.60
N PRO A 265 -8.92 14.79 22.52
CA PRO A 265 -8.29 14.81 21.20
C PRO A 265 -6.96 15.56 21.17
N ALA A 266 -6.72 16.52 22.07
CA ALA A 266 -5.46 17.27 22.15
C ALA A 266 -4.27 16.40 22.58
N GLU A 267 -4.52 15.34 23.34
CA GLU A 267 -3.49 14.37 23.74
C GLU A 267 -3.26 13.29 22.68
N SER A 268 -4.01 13.30 21.56
CA SER A 268 -3.81 12.33 20.49
C SER A 268 -2.47 12.55 19.77
N LYS A 269 -1.74 11.45 19.58
CA LYS A 269 -0.46 11.43 18.86
C LYS A 269 -0.72 11.04 17.41
N GLN A 270 -0.21 11.84 16.48
CA GLN A 270 -0.20 11.47 15.06
C GLN A 270 0.81 10.34 14.82
N LEU A 271 0.42 9.37 14.01
CA LEU A 271 1.29 8.27 13.61
C LEU A 271 2.40 8.77 12.68
N HIS A 272 3.65 8.46 13.00
CA HIS A 272 4.80 8.85 12.19
C HIS A 272 5.07 7.78 11.12
N LEU A 273 5.08 8.19 9.85
CA LEU A 273 5.37 7.31 8.72
C LEU A 273 6.82 7.55 8.26
N TYR A 274 7.65 6.52 8.30
CA TYR A 274 9.09 6.63 7.97
C TYR A 274 9.35 6.56 6.47
N ASP A 275 8.79 5.55 5.80
CA ASP A 275 8.85 5.40 4.34
C ASP A 275 7.43 5.40 3.76
N MET A 276 7.28 5.98 2.57
CA MET A 276 6.03 6.02 1.83
C MET A 276 6.24 5.27 0.50
N PRO A 277 6.04 3.94 0.48
CA PRO A 277 6.17 3.12 -0.70
C PRO A 277 5.00 3.38 -1.65
N VAL A 278 5.30 3.80 -2.87
CA VAL A 278 4.27 4.01 -3.90
C VAL A 278 4.32 2.84 -4.88
N PRO A 279 3.25 2.03 -5.01
CA PRO A 279 3.15 1.03 -6.06
C PRO A 279 2.72 1.66 -7.39
N LEU A 280 3.24 1.09 -8.47
CA LEU A 280 2.85 1.42 -9.83
C LEU A 280 2.67 0.17 -10.65
N SER A 281 1.47 0.00 -11.20
CA SER A 281 1.09 -1.13 -12.02
C SER A 281 1.19 -0.82 -13.52
N PHE A 282 1.77 -1.77 -14.26
CA PHE A 282 2.00 -1.71 -15.70
C PHE A 282 1.51 -3.00 -16.36
N GLY A 283 0.67 -2.89 -17.37
CA GLY A 283 0.27 -4.00 -18.23
C GLY A 283 1.15 -4.10 -19.46
N VAL A 284 1.45 -5.33 -19.89
CA VAL A 284 2.00 -5.59 -21.22
C VAL A 284 0.90 -6.18 -22.10
N PHE A 285 0.54 -5.42 -23.12
CA PHE A 285 -0.38 -5.85 -24.15
C PHE A 285 0.40 -6.32 -25.38
N GLU A 286 0.10 -7.52 -25.86
CA GLU A 286 0.64 -8.10 -27.08
C GLU A 286 -0.42 -8.03 -28.18
N GLY A 287 -0.11 -7.34 -29.27
CA GLY A 287 -1.05 -7.14 -30.37
C GLY A 287 -1.31 -8.40 -31.18
N ASP A 288 -2.44 -8.38 -31.88
CA ASP A 288 -2.83 -9.43 -32.83
C ASP A 288 -1.87 -9.51 -34.03
N GLU A 289 -2.08 -10.51 -34.89
CA GLU A 289 -1.27 -10.78 -36.09
C GLU A 289 -1.08 -9.53 -36.99
N GLU A 290 -2.09 -8.65 -37.07
CA GLU A 290 -2.02 -7.38 -37.83
C GLU A 290 -0.93 -6.44 -37.33
N ALA A 291 -0.64 -6.46 -36.03
CA ALA A 291 0.42 -5.68 -35.40
C ALA A 291 1.76 -6.42 -35.33
N LYS A 292 1.89 -7.58 -35.98
CA LYS A 292 3.09 -8.44 -35.96
C LYS A 292 3.55 -8.79 -34.53
N GLY A 293 2.62 -8.98 -33.60
CA GLY A 293 2.96 -9.30 -32.20
C GLY A 293 3.72 -8.18 -31.48
N LYS A 294 3.53 -6.92 -31.89
CA LYS A 294 4.14 -5.78 -31.20
C LYS A 294 3.62 -5.72 -29.75
N LYS A 295 4.54 -5.44 -28.82
CA LYS A 295 4.23 -5.27 -27.41
C LYS A 295 4.09 -3.79 -27.08
N TRP A 296 3.08 -3.44 -26.30
CA TRP A 296 2.89 -2.12 -25.71
C TRP A 296 2.87 -2.23 -24.20
N ILE A 297 3.49 -1.25 -23.55
CA ILE A 297 3.45 -1.12 -22.09
C ILE A 297 2.42 -0.05 -21.75
N LEU A 298 1.42 -0.45 -20.98
CA LEU A 298 0.31 0.38 -20.53
C LEU A 298 0.50 0.66 -19.04
N ALA A 299 0.62 1.92 -18.67
CA ALA A 299 0.64 2.33 -17.27
C ALA A 299 -0.79 2.61 -16.79
N ASP A 300 -1.12 2.21 -15.56
CA ASP A 300 -2.44 2.48 -14.95
C ASP A 300 -3.61 2.07 -15.87
N MET A 301 -3.71 0.76 -16.07
CA MET A 301 -4.74 0.10 -16.87
C MET A 301 -6.14 0.42 -16.35
N ASP A 302 -7.09 0.57 -17.27
CA ASP A 302 -8.51 0.55 -16.93
C ASP A 302 -9.05 -0.89 -16.88
N GLY A 303 -10.31 -1.06 -16.45
CA GLY A 303 -10.88 -2.40 -16.30
C GLY A 303 -10.98 -3.17 -17.62
N PHE A 304 -11.05 -2.46 -18.75
CA PHE A 304 -11.07 -3.06 -20.08
C PHE A 304 -9.69 -3.61 -20.47
N GLU A 305 -8.64 -2.83 -20.28
CA GLU A 305 -7.27 -3.20 -20.63
C GLU A 305 -6.68 -4.27 -19.68
N GLU A 306 -7.05 -4.25 -18.40
CA GLU A 306 -6.58 -5.23 -17.41
C GLU A 306 -6.98 -6.66 -17.82
N GLY A 307 -8.16 -6.85 -18.43
CA GLY A 307 -8.60 -8.14 -18.96
C GLY A 307 -7.89 -8.58 -20.25
N LEU A 308 -7.19 -7.69 -20.94
CA LEU A 308 -6.50 -7.96 -22.22
C LEU A 308 -5.00 -8.13 -22.06
N CYS A 309 -4.42 -7.58 -20.99
CA CYS A 309 -3.00 -7.71 -20.73
C CYS A 309 -2.65 -9.12 -20.25
N ARG A 310 -1.62 -9.71 -20.86
CA ARG A 310 -1.13 -11.05 -20.49
C ARG A 310 -0.09 -11.02 -19.39
N GLU A 311 0.58 -9.89 -19.24
CA GLU A 311 1.54 -9.67 -18.16
C GLU A 311 1.17 -8.39 -17.41
N ASN A 312 1.30 -8.44 -16.10
CA ASN A 312 1.19 -7.31 -15.20
C ASN A 312 2.49 -7.19 -14.40
N ILE A 313 3.04 -5.99 -14.33
CA ILE A 313 4.27 -5.67 -13.62
C ILE A 313 3.92 -4.60 -12.61
N THR A 314 4.08 -4.89 -11.32
CA THR A 314 3.93 -3.91 -10.25
C THR A 314 5.31 -3.56 -9.69
N ILE A 315 5.66 -2.27 -9.71
CA ILE A 315 6.91 -1.77 -9.14
C ILE A 315 6.58 -0.88 -7.95
N VAL A 316 7.12 -1.22 -6.80
CA VAL A 316 6.99 -0.43 -5.57
C VAL A 316 8.27 0.35 -5.34
N VAL A 317 8.15 1.67 -5.28
CA VAL A 317 9.27 2.59 -5.06
C VAL A 317 9.10 3.29 -3.72
N GLY A 318 10.10 3.15 -2.85
CA GLY A 318 10.21 3.83 -1.56
C GLY A 318 11.02 5.12 -1.68
N GLU A 319 11.53 5.59 -0.55
CA GLU A 319 12.37 6.79 -0.48
C GLU A 319 13.63 6.71 -1.36
N GLU A 320 14.11 7.87 -1.84
CA GLU A 320 15.31 7.99 -2.67
C GLU A 320 15.32 7.16 -3.97
N LYS A 321 14.13 6.85 -4.53
CA LYS A 321 13.97 5.96 -5.71
C LYS A 321 14.45 4.52 -5.44
N ARG A 322 14.56 4.12 -4.17
CA ARG A 322 14.84 2.75 -3.79
C ARG A 322 13.67 1.86 -4.21
N VAL A 323 13.97 0.80 -4.97
CA VAL A 323 12.96 -0.20 -5.30
C VAL A 323 12.75 -1.09 -4.09
N VAL A 324 11.54 -1.09 -3.54
CA VAL A 324 11.15 -1.93 -2.40
C VAL A 324 10.77 -3.32 -2.89
N ARG A 325 10.00 -3.39 -3.98
CA ARG A 325 9.48 -4.65 -4.53
C ARG A 325 9.22 -4.52 -6.03
N ILE A 326 9.50 -5.60 -6.75
CA ILE A 326 9.06 -5.78 -8.14
C ILE A 326 8.29 -7.10 -8.18
N GLU A 327 7.05 -7.03 -8.66
CA GLU A 327 6.22 -8.19 -8.95
C GLU A 327 6.00 -8.25 -10.45
N LYS A 328 6.24 -9.42 -11.03
CA LYS A 328 5.98 -9.69 -12.44
C LYS A 328 5.11 -10.92 -12.52
N ASP A 329 3.87 -10.71 -12.89
CA ASP A 329 2.89 -11.74 -13.10
C ASP A 329 2.67 -11.87 -14.61
N GLY A 330 2.88 -13.07 -15.14
CA GLY A 330 2.75 -13.33 -16.57
C GLY A 330 4.01 -13.92 -17.20
N GLY A 331 3.79 -14.82 -18.16
CA GLY A 331 4.82 -15.70 -18.70
C GLY A 331 5.64 -15.12 -19.85
N GLY A 332 5.48 -13.86 -20.21
CA GLY A 332 6.19 -13.32 -21.38
C GLY A 332 7.56 -12.70 -21.06
N SER A 333 8.30 -12.45 -22.14
CA SER A 333 9.68 -11.97 -22.10
C SER A 333 9.73 -10.45 -22.06
N PHE A 334 10.42 -9.92 -21.04
CA PHE A 334 10.57 -8.48 -20.84
C PHE A 334 12.06 -8.10 -20.83
N GLY A 335 12.41 -7.04 -21.56
CA GLY A 335 13.80 -6.59 -21.70
C GLY A 335 14.29 -5.83 -20.47
N GLY A 336 15.57 -5.99 -20.12
CA GLY A 336 16.18 -5.26 -18.99
C GLY A 336 16.25 -3.73 -19.21
N ARG A 337 16.22 -3.26 -20.47
CA ARG A 337 16.13 -1.83 -20.79
C ARG A 337 14.74 -1.27 -20.48
N ASP A 338 13.70 -2.01 -20.84
CA ASP A 338 12.32 -1.61 -20.62
C ASP A 338 12.03 -1.55 -19.11
N MET A 339 12.58 -2.50 -18.33
CA MET A 339 12.45 -2.49 -16.86
C MET A 339 13.09 -1.27 -16.22
N ARG A 340 14.26 -0.83 -16.69
CA ARG A 340 14.89 0.41 -16.21
C ARG A 340 14.01 1.63 -16.51
N GLY A 341 13.43 1.69 -17.71
CA GLY A 341 12.48 2.75 -18.07
C GLY A 341 11.25 2.78 -17.15
N LEU A 342 10.70 1.62 -16.78
CA LEU A 342 9.58 1.54 -15.84
C LEU A 342 9.96 2.01 -14.43
N VAL A 343 11.15 1.65 -13.94
CA VAL A 343 11.64 2.12 -12.63
C VAL A 343 11.84 3.64 -12.61
N GLU A 344 12.35 4.23 -13.70
CA GLU A 344 12.49 5.68 -13.82
C GLU A 344 11.13 6.38 -13.81
N LEU A 345 10.16 5.87 -14.57
CA LEU A 345 8.79 6.36 -14.61
C LEU A 345 8.12 6.25 -13.22
N ALA A 346 8.34 5.13 -12.54
CA ALA A 346 7.89 4.91 -11.17
C ALA A 346 8.46 5.94 -10.18
N GLY A 347 9.75 6.25 -10.30
CA GLY A 347 10.39 7.28 -9.49
C GLY A 347 9.81 8.68 -9.70
N GLN A 348 9.47 9.05 -10.94
CA GLN A 348 8.84 10.34 -11.25
C GLN A 348 7.44 10.44 -10.65
N ARG A 349 6.63 9.41 -10.89
CA ARG A 349 5.23 9.36 -10.45
C ARG A 349 5.07 9.27 -8.94
N ARG A 350 6.04 8.66 -8.22
CA ARG A 350 6.11 8.73 -6.76
C ARG A 350 6.13 10.18 -6.25
N MET A 351 6.87 11.07 -6.90
CA MET A 351 6.95 12.48 -6.48
C MET A 351 5.58 13.15 -6.57
N GLU A 352 4.84 12.89 -7.65
CA GLU A 352 3.48 13.39 -7.82
C GLU A 352 2.53 12.88 -6.73
N TRP A 353 2.60 11.59 -6.38
CA TRP A 353 1.80 11.02 -5.28
C TRP A 353 2.11 11.67 -3.94
N ILE A 354 3.38 11.92 -3.64
CA ILE A 354 3.76 12.60 -2.40
C ILE A 354 3.22 14.03 -2.36
N MET A 355 3.21 14.74 -3.48
CA MET A 355 2.59 16.07 -3.55
C MET A 355 1.08 15.98 -3.29
N ILE A 356 0.39 15.01 -3.89
CA ILE A 356 -1.06 14.81 -3.68
C ILE A 356 -1.37 14.45 -2.24
N LEU A 357 -0.59 13.56 -1.62
CA LEU A 357 -0.74 13.17 -0.22
C LEU A 357 -0.45 14.32 0.76
N ARG A 358 0.41 15.27 0.39
CA ARG A 358 0.67 16.48 1.18
C ARG A 358 -0.45 17.51 1.02
N ASN A 359 -0.99 17.66 -0.19
CA ASN A 359 -2.03 18.64 -0.51
C ASN A 359 -3.45 18.19 -0.14
N GLY A 360 -3.68 16.88 0.02
CA GLY A 360 -4.97 16.30 0.39
C GLY A 360 -5.28 16.32 1.90
N LEU A 361 -4.43 16.98 2.69
CA LEU A 361 -4.65 17.24 4.11
C LEU A 361 -5.32 18.61 4.29
N PRO A 362 -6.35 18.73 5.15
CA PRO A 362 -7.02 20.00 5.44
C PRO A 362 -6.13 21.03 6.13
#